data_AF-A0AAW5ECK3-F1
#
_entry.id   AF-A0AAW5ECK3-F1
#
_cell.length_a   1.000
_cell.length_b   1.000
_cell.length_c   1.000
_cell.angle_alpha   90.00
_cell.angle_beta   90.00
_cell.angle_gamma   90.00
#
_symmetry.space_group_name_H-M   'P 1'
#
loop_
_entity.id
_entity.type
_entity.pdbx_description
1 polymer ?
#
loop_
_entity_poly.entity_id
_entity_poly.type
_entity_poly.pdbx_seq_one_letter_code
_entity_poly.pdbx_strand_id
1 'polypeptide(L)'
;MIFFKFLIKPCPSTLVELGLTLMTIAGFSAYMDHVGASYALFKVFEKPLKAVKSPYVLLIVAYFIVQFLVLFIPSHADLALLLMVTMYPILARSGVSKLSALSVIAICQYIDHGPGSGNVIMASEKAEVDPAIYFVHYQLPTTLPIIIAVSIAIYLCNKFFDKKDNFVFNAQEIEKRTK
;
A
#
# COMPACT_ATOMS: atom_id res chain seq x y z
N MET A 1 -13.64 29.58 23.23
CA MET A 1 -13.07 30.41 22.13
C MET A 1 -11.79 29.85 21.48
N ILE A 2 -11.29 28.67 21.89
CA ILE A 2 -10.08 28.04 21.28
C ILE A 2 -10.47 27.09 20.11
N PHE A 3 -11.58 26.36 20.25
CA PHE A 3 -12.08 25.42 19.23
C PHE A 3 -12.47 26.11 17.91
N PHE A 4 -13.13 27.27 18.00
CA PHE A 4 -13.50 28.08 16.84
C PHE A 4 -12.28 28.66 16.10
N LYS A 5 -11.18 28.89 16.84
CA LYS A 5 -9.91 29.37 16.28
C LYS A 5 -9.13 28.26 15.58
N PHE A 6 -9.41 26.99 15.91
CA PHE A 6 -8.91 25.82 15.18
C PHE A 6 -9.69 25.61 13.86
N LEU A 7 -11.00 25.84 13.86
CA LEU A 7 -11.86 25.74 12.67
C LEU A 7 -11.65 26.85 11.62
N ILE A 8 -11.18 28.04 12.04
CA ILE A 8 -10.92 29.19 11.15
C ILE A 8 -9.46 29.22 10.65
N LYS A 9 -8.57 28.33 11.14
CA LYS A 9 -7.23 28.25 10.55
C LYS A 9 -7.37 27.85 9.07
N PRO A 10 -6.76 28.59 8.13
CA PRO A 10 -6.68 28.13 6.76
C PRO A 10 -6.10 26.72 6.79
N CYS A 11 -6.86 25.80 6.22
CA CYS A 11 -6.48 24.41 6.12
C CYS A 11 -5.07 24.35 5.49
N PRO A 12 -4.12 23.57 6.03
CA PRO A 12 -2.81 23.46 5.40
C PRO A 12 -2.98 23.09 3.92
N SER A 13 -2.27 23.77 3.03
CA SER A 13 -2.40 23.61 1.57
C SER A 13 -2.27 22.15 1.13
N THR A 14 -1.49 21.35 1.86
CA THR A 14 -1.35 19.91 1.67
C THR A 14 -2.65 19.13 1.90
N LEU A 15 -3.48 19.48 2.89
CA LEU A 15 -4.75 18.80 3.12
C LEU A 15 -5.76 19.11 2.00
N VAL A 16 -5.73 20.34 1.48
CA VAL A 16 -6.56 20.75 0.35
C VAL A 16 -6.13 20.03 -0.93
N GLU A 17 -4.82 19.94 -1.19
CA GLU A 17 -4.25 19.25 -2.34
C GLU A 17 -4.52 17.74 -2.32
N LEU A 18 -4.31 17.09 -1.17
CA LEU A 18 -4.63 15.68 -0.95
C LEU A 18 -6.14 15.43 -1.10
N GLY A 19 -6.98 16.28 -0.49
CA GLY A 19 -8.43 16.15 -0.56
C GLY A 19 -8.97 16.29 -1.98
N LEU A 20 -8.45 17.25 -2.75
CA LEU A 20 -8.84 17.45 -4.15
C LEU A 20 -8.43 16.26 -5.01
N THR A 21 -7.20 15.77 -4.84
CA THR A 21 -6.67 14.60 -5.55
C THR A 21 -7.48 13.34 -5.24
N LEU A 22 -7.81 13.13 -3.96
CA LEU A 22 -8.69 12.05 -3.50
C LEU A 22 -10.08 12.10 -4.15
N MET A 23 -10.71 13.27 -4.18
CA MET A 23 -12.01 13.46 -4.82
C MET A 23 -11.97 13.15 -6.31
N THR A 24 -10.94 13.62 -7.03
CA THR A 24 -10.78 13.36 -8.46
C THR A 24 -10.57 11.88 -8.73
N ILE A 25 -9.71 11.21 -7.96
CA ILE A 25 -9.46 9.76 -8.10
C ILE A 25 -10.72 8.95 -7.77
N ALA A 26 -11.45 9.30 -6.71
CA ALA A 26 -12.70 8.64 -6.35
C ALA A 26 -13.77 8.82 -7.43
N GLY A 27 -13.89 10.02 -8.01
CA GLY A 27 -14.79 10.30 -9.13
C GLY A 27 -14.43 9.49 -10.38
N PHE A 28 -13.14 9.42 -10.72
CA PHE A 28 -12.67 8.57 -11.82
C PHE A 28 -12.93 7.09 -11.56
N SER A 29 -12.64 6.59 -10.36
CA SER A 29 -12.89 5.19 -9.99
C SER A 29 -14.38 4.84 -10.07
N ALA A 30 -15.26 5.71 -9.56
CA ALA A 30 -16.70 5.53 -9.63
C ALA A 30 -17.21 5.52 -11.08
N TYR A 31 -16.66 6.39 -11.93
CA TYR A 31 -16.98 6.40 -13.35
C TYR A 31 -16.50 5.13 -14.07
N MET A 32 -15.27 4.69 -13.81
CA MET A 32 -14.69 3.47 -14.40
C MET A 32 -15.43 2.19 -13.98
N ASP A 33 -15.94 2.15 -12.75
CA ASP A 33 -16.82 1.09 -12.27
C ASP A 33 -18.19 1.15 -12.95
N HIS A 34 -18.77 2.35 -13.15
CA HIS A 34 -20.04 2.53 -13.84
C HIS A 34 -20.02 2.03 -15.29
N VAL A 35 -18.93 2.28 -16.03
CA VAL A 35 -18.78 1.76 -17.41
C VAL A 35 -18.31 0.30 -17.47
N GLY A 36 -18.07 -0.35 -16.32
CA GLY A 36 -17.63 -1.74 -16.25
C GLY A 36 -16.17 -1.99 -16.71
N ALA A 37 -15.42 -0.93 -17.01
CA ALA A 37 -14.04 -1.03 -17.50
C ALA A 37 -13.10 -1.60 -16.42
N SER A 38 -13.32 -1.25 -15.15
CA SER A 38 -12.58 -1.81 -14.00
C SER A 38 -12.67 -3.33 -13.91
N TYR A 39 -13.81 -3.91 -14.26
CA TYR A 39 -14.02 -5.36 -14.26
C TYR A 39 -13.31 -6.04 -15.43
N ALA A 40 -13.36 -5.43 -16.62
CA ALA A 40 -12.64 -5.91 -17.80
C ALA A 40 -11.12 -5.92 -17.57
N LEU A 41 -10.58 -4.86 -16.96
CA LEU A 41 -9.16 -4.77 -16.61
C LEU A 41 -8.78 -5.85 -15.59
N PHE A 42 -9.59 -6.04 -14.53
CA PHE A 42 -9.37 -7.11 -13.55
C PHE A 42 -9.37 -8.49 -14.21
N LYS A 43 -10.28 -8.75 -15.17
CA LYS A 43 -10.36 -10.02 -15.91
C LYS A 43 -9.14 -10.29 -16.81
N VAL A 44 -8.47 -9.24 -17.29
CA VAL A 44 -7.18 -9.37 -17.99
C VAL A 44 -6.07 -9.77 -17.00
N PHE A 45 -6.04 -9.14 -15.83
CA PHE A 45 -5.06 -9.44 -14.78
C PHE A 45 -5.39 -10.69 -13.95
N GLU A 46 -6.61 -11.25 -14.02
CA GLU A 46 -6.99 -12.45 -13.27
C GLU A 46 -6.21 -13.68 -13.73
N LYS A 47 -5.82 -13.75 -15.01
CA LYS A 47 -5.09 -14.90 -15.57
C LYS A 47 -3.71 -15.10 -14.91
N PRO A 48 -2.84 -14.08 -14.83
CA PRO A 48 -1.57 -14.21 -14.10
C PRO A 48 -1.77 -14.31 -12.58
N LEU A 49 -2.82 -13.70 -12.03
CA LEU A 49 -3.11 -13.80 -10.59
C LEU A 49 -3.60 -15.19 -10.17
N LYS A 50 -4.43 -15.85 -11.00
CA LYS A 50 -4.89 -17.24 -10.78
C LYS A 50 -3.76 -18.26 -10.88
N ALA A 51 -2.64 -17.92 -11.51
CA ALA A 51 -1.45 -18.77 -11.48
C ALA A 51 -0.88 -18.91 -10.05
N VAL A 52 -1.09 -17.89 -9.20
CA VAL A 52 -0.72 -17.92 -7.78
C VAL A 52 -1.87 -18.54 -6.99
N LYS A 53 -1.81 -19.85 -6.75
CA LYS A 53 -2.87 -20.61 -6.06
C LYS A 53 -3.08 -20.25 -4.58
N SER A 54 -2.22 -19.43 -3.97
CA SER A 54 -2.30 -19.10 -2.55
C SER A 54 -2.45 -17.59 -2.33
N PRO A 55 -3.55 -17.13 -1.67
CA PRO A 55 -3.76 -15.71 -1.37
C PRO A 55 -2.63 -15.11 -0.50
N TYR A 56 -1.98 -15.92 0.34
CA TYR A 56 -0.85 -15.47 1.15
C TYR A 56 0.42 -15.22 0.32
N VAL A 57 0.65 -15.99 -0.73
CA VAL A 57 1.78 -15.75 -1.65
C VAL A 57 1.54 -14.46 -2.42
N LEU A 58 0.29 -14.16 -2.80
CA LEU A 58 -0.08 -12.89 -3.43
C LEU A 58 0.22 -11.69 -2.52
N LEU A 59 -0.04 -11.81 -1.20
CA LEU A 59 0.32 -10.77 -0.23
C LEU A 59 1.82 -10.51 -0.17
N ILE A 60 2.64 -11.56 -0.18
CA ILE A 60 4.11 -11.44 -0.16
C ILE A 60 4.60 -10.79 -1.47
N VAL A 61 4.08 -11.22 -2.63
CA VAL A 61 4.44 -10.64 -3.92
C VAL A 61 4.07 -9.16 -3.98
N ALA A 62 2.86 -8.82 -3.52
CA ALA A 62 2.41 -7.43 -3.43
C ALA A 62 3.34 -6.61 -2.53
N TYR A 63 3.74 -7.14 -1.37
CA TYR A 63 4.69 -6.50 -0.47
C TYR A 63 6.03 -6.19 -1.16
N PHE A 64 6.63 -7.15 -1.89
CA PHE A 64 7.87 -6.91 -2.62
C PHE A 64 7.74 -5.84 -3.72
N ILE A 65 6.61 -5.82 -4.44
CA ILE A 65 6.34 -4.80 -5.46
C ILE A 65 6.28 -3.41 -4.82
N VAL A 66 5.60 -3.27 -3.68
CA VAL A 66 5.54 -1.99 -2.96
C VAL A 66 6.92 -1.59 -2.46
N GLN A 67 7.68 -2.53 -1.90
CA GLN A 67 9.01 -2.27 -1.38
C GLN A 67 9.96 -1.73 -2.45
N PHE A 68 9.78 -2.18 -3.70
CA PHE A 68 10.47 -1.61 -4.86
C PHE A 68 9.96 -0.21 -5.22
N LEU A 69 8.64 0.01 -5.17
CA LEU A 69 8.02 1.30 -5.46
C LEU A 69 8.41 2.41 -4.46
N VAL A 70 8.64 2.06 -3.19
CA VAL A 70 9.13 2.97 -2.12
C VAL A 70 10.43 3.67 -2.53
N LEU A 71 11.29 3.02 -3.33
CA LEU A 71 12.55 3.62 -3.80
C LEU A 71 12.30 4.85 -4.68
N PHE A 72 11.19 4.87 -5.43
CA PHE A 72 10.83 5.95 -6.35
C PHE A 72 9.88 6.97 -5.73
N ILE A 73 9.07 6.56 -4.75
CA ILE A 73 8.07 7.41 -4.09
C ILE A 73 8.47 7.56 -2.61
N PRO A 74 9.25 8.61 -2.25
CA PRO A 74 9.70 8.84 -0.88
C PRO A 74 8.60 9.45 0.03
N SER A 75 7.34 9.46 -0.43
CA SER A 75 6.20 10.01 0.30
C SER A 75 5.29 8.89 0.80
N HIS A 76 5.30 8.67 2.12
CA HIS A 76 4.48 7.65 2.80
C HIS A 76 2.98 7.88 2.66
N ALA A 77 2.54 9.14 2.75
CA ALA A 77 1.11 9.46 2.64
C ALA A 77 0.58 9.20 1.22
N ASP A 78 1.33 9.62 0.20
CA ASP A 78 0.93 9.43 -1.19
C ASP A 78 1.02 7.98 -1.62
N LEU A 79 2.05 7.26 -1.15
CA LEU A 79 2.18 5.84 -1.39
C LEU A 79 1.02 5.06 -0.78
N ALA A 80 0.68 5.31 0.49
CA ALA A 80 -0.46 4.66 1.14
C ALA A 80 -1.77 4.87 0.36
N LEU A 81 -2.00 6.10 -0.12
CA LEU A 81 -3.16 6.42 -0.92
C LEU A 81 -3.15 5.69 -2.27
N LEU A 82 -2.02 5.75 -2.99
CA LEU A 82 -1.85 5.07 -4.27
C LEU A 82 -2.17 3.59 -4.14
N LEU A 83 -1.68 2.93 -3.08
CA LEU A 83 -1.92 1.50 -2.83
C LEU A 83 -3.37 1.18 -2.44
N MET A 84 -4.03 2.07 -1.69
CA MET A 84 -5.45 1.92 -1.38
C MET A 84 -6.34 2.04 -2.62
N VAL A 85 -5.95 2.86 -3.60
CA VAL A 85 -6.71 3.02 -4.85
C VAL A 85 -6.40 1.89 -5.83
N THR A 86 -5.14 1.47 -5.92
CA THR A 86 -4.68 0.56 -6.99
C THR A 86 -4.63 -0.90 -6.53
N MET A 87 -3.95 -1.19 -5.42
CA MET A 87 -3.64 -2.55 -4.99
C MET A 87 -4.75 -3.16 -4.12
N TYR A 88 -5.37 -2.38 -3.25
CA TYR A 88 -6.47 -2.86 -2.40
C TYR A 88 -7.62 -3.51 -3.20
N PRO A 89 -8.20 -2.88 -4.25
CA PRO A 89 -9.29 -3.51 -5.00
C PRO A 89 -8.83 -4.79 -5.71
N ILE A 90 -7.57 -4.85 -6.16
CA ILE A 90 -7.01 -6.05 -6.79
C ILE A 90 -6.90 -7.18 -5.76
N LEU A 91 -6.29 -6.94 -4.60
CA LEU A 91 -6.13 -7.94 -3.54
C LEU A 91 -7.49 -8.43 -3.02
N ALA A 92 -8.42 -7.51 -2.76
CA ALA A 92 -9.76 -7.83 -2.26
C ALA A 92 -10.57 -8.68 -3.26
N ARG A 93 -10.45 -8.42 -4.56
CA ARG A 93 -11.11 -9.22 -5.61
C ARG A 93 -10.43 -10.58 -5.86
N SER A 94 -9.18 -10.74 -5.45
CA SER A 94 -8.36 -11.93 -5.75
C SER A 94 -8.47 -13.10 -4.77
N GLY A 95 -9.20 -12.94 -3.66
CA GLY A 95 -9.27 -14.00 -2.66
C GLY A 95 -8.77 -13.63 -1.27
N VAL A 96 -8.15 -12.44 -1.12
CA VAL A 96 -7.52 -12.01 0.14
C VAL A 96 -8.56 -11.38 1.06
N SER A 97 -8.47 -11.63 2.36
CA SER A 97 -9.33 -10.96 3.34
C SER A 97 -9.07 -9.45 3.33
N LYS A 98 -10.13 -8.65 3.54
CA LYS A 98 -10.01 -7.17 3.52
C LYS A 98 -9.01 -6.68 4.57
N LEU A 99 -9.00 -7.32 5.74
CA LEU A 99 -8.08 -7.01 6.83
C LEU A 99 -6.63 -7.33 6.45
N SER A 100 -6.38 -8.48 5.80
CA SER A 100 -5.03 -8.81 5.35
C SER A 100 -4.52 -7.85 4.27
N ALA A 101 -5.38 -7.45 3.32
CA ALA A 101 -5.01 -6.47 2.31
C ALA A 101 -4.64 -5.11 2.94
N LEU A 102 -5.44 -4.63 3.90
CA LEU A 102 -5.15 -3.40 4.64
C LEU A 102 -3.86 -3.53 5.47
N SER A 103 -3.64 -4.69 6.10
CA SER A 103 -2.45 -4.92 6.91
C SER A 103 -1.16 -4.79 6.09
N VAL A 104 -1.13 -5.34 4.87
CA VAL A 104 0.06 -5.26 4.01
C VAL A 104 0.27 -3.82 3.53
N ILE A 105 -0.79 -3.13 3.13
CA ILE A 105 -0.69 -1.72 2.73
C ILE A 105 -0.13 -0.87 3.87
N ALA A 106 -0.57 -1.10 5.10
CA ALA A 106 -0.07 -0.42 6.29
C ALA A 106 1.39 -0.78 6.60
N ILE A 107 1.74 -2.08 6.60
CA ILE A 107 3.09 -2.57 6.89
C ILE A 107 4.12 -1.99 5.91
N CYS A 108 3.77 -1.86 4.63
CA CYS A 108 4.66 -1.29 3.63
C CYS A 108 5.08 0.16 3.93
N GLN A 109 4.29 0.93 4.68
CA GLN A 109 4.61 2.33 4.99
C GLN A 109 5.69 2.47 6.08
N TYR A 110 5.98 1.40 6.82
CA TYR A 110 6.91 1.46 7.94
C TYR A 110 8.36 1.20 7.57
N ILE A 111 8.62 0.80 6.31
CA ILE A 111 9.97 0.57 5.84
C ILE A 111 10.29 1.64 4.80
N ASP A 112 11.10 2.58 5.23
CA ASP A 112 11.52 3.71 4.43
C ASP A 112 12.99 3.53 4.02
N HIS A 113 13.22 3.33 2.73
CA HIS A 113 14.55 3.13 2.17
C HIS A 113 14.59 3.74 0.77
N GLY A 114 15.62 4.56 0.55
CA GLY A 114 15.86 5.20 -0.72
C GLY A 114 16.78 6.40 -0.51
N PRO A 115 17.64 6.75 -1.48
CA PRO A 115 18.55 7.88 -1.34
C PRO A 115 17.80 9.22 -1.21
N GLY A 116 16.54 9.30 -1.68
CA GLY A 116 15.66 10.46 -1.55
C GLY A 116 14.72 10.42 -0.35
N SER A 117 14.82 9.42 0.52
CA SER A 117 14.00 9.34 1.74
C SER A 117 14.44 10.40 2.75
N GLY A 118 13.48 11.07 3.40
CA GLY A 118 13.78 12.06 4.44
C GLY A 118 14.56 11.49 5.62
N ASN A 119 14.36 10.21 5.94
CA ASN A 119 15.11 9.52 6.99
C ASN A 119 16.58 9.31 6.59
N VAL A 120 16.82 8.94 5.32
CA VAL A 120 18.18 8.76 4.78
C VAL A 120 18.91 10.08 4.69
N ILE A 121 18.25 11.15 4.20
CA ILE A 121 18.83 12.49 4.09
C ILE A 121 19.23 13.03 5.48
N MET A 122 18.36 12.88 6.48
CA MET A 122 18.68 13.32 7.84
C MET A 122 19.80 12.48 8.48
N ALA A 123 19.82 11.17 8.22
CA ALA A 123 20.86 10.29 8.74
C ALA A 123 22.22 10.57 8.09
N SER A 124 22.24 10.84 6.78
CA SER A 124 23.46 11.18 6.04
C SER A 124 24.02 12.55 6.45
N GLU A 125 23.16 13.53 6.73
CA GLU A 125 23.57 14.84 7.26
C GLU A 125 24.28 14.70 8.62
N LYS A 126 23.76 13.86 9.52
CA LYS A 126 24.39 13.59 10.82
C LYS A 126 25.67 12.77 10.74
N ALA A 127 25.80 11.94 9.71
CA ALA A 127 26.96 11.09 9.50
C ALA A 127 28.02 11.75 8.59
N GLU A 128 27.81 13.00 8.14
CA GLU A 128 28.69 13.76 7.24
C GLU A 128 29.07 12.99 5.95
N VAL A 129 28.16 12.15 5.46
CA VAL A 129 28.35 11.34 4.24
C VAL A 129 27.28 11.70 3.21
N ASP A 130 27.58 11.44 1.94
CA ASP A 130 26.61 11.62 0.86
C ASP A 130 25.41 10.65 1.02
N PRO A 131 24.16 11.09 0.82
CA PRO A 131 22.96 10.25 0.98
C PRO A 131 22.97 8.97 0.13
N ALA A 132 23.56 9.02 -1.08
CA ALA A 132 23.66 7.84 -1.93
C ALA A 132 24.69 6.84 -1.39
N ILE A 133 25.81 7.35 -0.84
CA ILE A 133 26.83 6.49 -0.19
C ILE A 133 26.27 5.86 1.08
N TYR A 134 25.55 6.64 1.91
CA TYR A 134 24.88 6.15 3.11
C TYR A 134 23.86 5.06 2.76
N PHE A 135 23.04 5.31 1.73
CA PHE A 135 22.04 4.35 1.26
C PHE A 135 22.68 3.02 0.83
N VAL A 136 23.74 3.05 0.03
CA VAL A 136 24.33 1.83 -0.51
C VAL A 136 25.11 1.04 0.54
N HIS A 137 25.89 1.73 1.39
CA HIS A 137 26.83 1.04 2.30
C HIS A 137 26.23 0.71 3.67
N TYR A 138 25.27 1.49 4.15
CA TYR A 138 24.72 1.33 5.50
C TYR A 138 23.24 0.93 5.49
N GLN A 139 22.43 1.54 4.62
CA GLN A 139 20.99 1.27 4.57
C GLN A 139 20.68 -0.07 3.89
N LEU A 140 21.11 -0.29 2.64
CA LEU A 140 20.82 -1.49 1.86
C LEU A 140 21.15 -2.83 2.57
N PRO A 141 22.34 -3.03 3.17
CA PRO A 141 22.66 -4.29 3.84
C PRO A 141 21.78 -4.54 5.07
N THR A 142 21.27 -3.47 5.69
CA THR A 142 20.37 -3.54 6.85
C THR A 142 18.92 -3.76 6.44
N THR A 143 18.48 -3.14 5.34
CA THR A 143 17.10 -3.23 4.86
C THR A 143 16.77 -4.62 4.30
N LEU A 144 17.72 -5.27 3.61
CA LEU A 144 17.49 -6.59 3.01
C LEU A 144 17.00 -7.68 4.00
N PRO A 145 17.66 -7.89 5.17
CA PRO A 145 17.16 -8.86 6.15
C PRO A 145 15.83 -8.42 6.78
N ILE A 146 15.59 -7.11 6.94
CA ILE A 146 14.31 -6.58 7.46
C ILE A 146 13.16 -6.94 6.52
N ILE A 147 13.33 -6.73 5.21
CA ILE A 147 12.30 -7.07 4.20
C ILE A 147 11.95 -8.56 4.27
N ILE A 148 12.96 -9.43 4.40
CA ILE A 148 12.75 -10.88 4.51
C ILE A 148 12.02 -11.23 5.81
N ALA A 149 12.45 -10.67 6.94
CA ALA A 149 11.83 -10.91 8.25
C ALA A 149 10.36 -10.45 8.26
N VAL A 150 10.07 -9.27 7.70
CA VAL A 150 8.72 -8.73 7.59
C VAL A 150 7.86 -9.56 6.64
N SER A 151 8.42 -10.05 5.53
CA SER A 151 7.71 -10.97 4.62
C SER A 151 7.24 -12.23 5.33
N ILE A 152 8.09 -12.82 6.18
CA ILE A 152 7.76 -14.00 6.98
C ILE A 152 6.68 -13.65 8.02
N ALA A 153 6.82 -12.49 8.69
CA ALA A 153 5.84 -12.01 9.65
C ALA A 153 4.46 -11.78 9.01
N ILE A 154 4.42 -11.17 7.82
CA ILE A 154 3.19 -10.97 7.03
C ILE A 154 2.53 -12.32 6.75
N TYR A 155 3.29 -13.32 6.31
CA TYR A 155 2.76 -14.65 6.03
C TYR A 155 2.14 -15.30 7.27
N LEU A 156 2.88 -15.30 8.39
CA LEU A 156 2.47 -15.97 9.63
C LEU A 156 1.28 -15.26 10.28
N CYS A 157 1.33 -13.93 10.40
CA CYS A 157 0.27 -13.13 11.00
C CYS A 157 -1.01 -13.27 10.19
N ASN A 158 -0.97 -13.04 8.87
CA ASN A 158 -2.18 -13.13 8.06
C ASN A 158 -2.78 -14.54 8.09
N LYS A 159 -1.95 -15.59 8.02
CA LYS A 159 -2.43 -16.97 8.14
C LYS A 159 -3.06 -17.27 9.50
N PHE A 160 -2.50 -16.71 10.58
CA PHE A 160 -3.03 -16.90 11.93
C PHE A 160 -4.37 -16.17 12.13
N PHE A 161 -4.46 -14.91 11.70
CA PHE A 161 -5.68 -14.11 11.82
C PHE A 161 -6.80 -14.63 10.91
N ASP A 162 -6.51 -14.97 9.66
CA ASP A 162 -7.51 -15.56 8.76
C ASP A 162 -8.00 -16.93 9.27
N LYS A 163 -7.15 -17.72 9.94
CA LYS A 163 -7.56 -18.97 10.60
C LYS A 163 -8.44 -18.73 11.82
N LYS A 164 -8.14 -17.69 12.61
CA LYS A 164 -8.95 -17.31 13.79
C LYS A 164 -10.33 -16.81 13.38
N ASP A 165 -10.42 -16.09 12.28
CA ASP A 165 -11.66 -15.52 11.77
C ASP A 165 -12.48 -16.50 10.91
N ASN A 166 -12.01 -17.76 10.74
CA ASN A 166 -12.60 -18.77 9.86
C ASN A 166 -12.91 -18.20 8.46
N PHE A 167 -11.98 -17.42 7.90
CA PHE A 167 -12.22 -16.71 6.65
C PHE A 167 -12.41 -17.70 5.50
N VAL A 168 -13.63 -17.75 4.96
CA VAL A 168 -13.96 -18.45 3.72
C VAL A 168 -14.17 -17.40 2.64
N PHE A 169 -13.32 -17.42 1.61
CA PHE A 169 -13.48 -16.52 0.48
C PHE A 169 -14.79 -16.83 -0.26
N ASN A 170 -15.76 -15.92 -0.20
CA ASN A 170 -17.03 -16.04 -0.89
C ASN A 170 -17.09 -15.06 -2.07
N ALA A 171 -16.72 -15.55 -3.26
CA ALA A 171 -16.70 -14.74 -4.50
C ALA A 171 -18.05 -14.10 -4.84
N GLN A 172 -19.17 -14.70 -4.40
CA GLN A 172 -20.53 -14.22 -4.68
C GLN A 172 -20.90 -12.93 -3.95
N GLU A 173 -20.24 -12.60 -2.83
CA GLU A 173 -20.52 -11.36 -2.08
C GLU A 173 -19.95 -10.11 -2.77
N ILE A 174 -18.82 -10.27 -3.47
CA ILE A 174 -18.14 -9.17 -4.18
C ILE A 174 -18.93 -8.81 -5.46
N GLU A 175 -19.47 -9.80 -6.16
CA GLU A 175 -20.31 -9.61 -7.34
C GLU A 175 -21.65 -8.95 -7.00
N LYS A 176 -22.25 -9.26 -5.83
CA LYS A 176 -23.48 -8.63 -5.34
C LYS A 176 -23.34 -7.15 -4.99
N ARG A 177 -22.14 -6.68 -4.62
CA ARG A 177 -21.86 -5.25 -4.35
C ARG A 177 -21.67 -4.41 -5.62
N THR A 178 -21.56 -5.07 -6.79
CA THR A 178 -21.29 -4.43 -8.08
C THR A 178 -22.53 -4.42 -8.98
N LYS A 179 -23.66 -5.00 -8.53
CA LYS A 179 -25.00 -4.83 -9.12
C LYS A 179 -25.79 -3.81 -8.30
#